data_AF-A0AAD7GJ16-F1
#
_entry.id   AF-A0AAD7GJ16-F1
#
_cell.length_a   1.000
_cell.length_b   1.000
_cell.length_c   1.000
_cell.angle_alpha   90.00
_cell.angle_beta   90.00
_cell.angle_gamma   90.00
#
_symmetry.space_group_name_H-M   'P 1'
#
loop_
_entity.id
_entity.type
_entity.pdbx_description
1 polymer ?
#
loop_
_entity_poly.entity_id
_entity_poly.type
_entity_poly.pdbx_seq_one_letter_code
_entity_poly.pdbx_strand_id
1 'polypeptide(L)'
;FIPSEWIGLGKQYSNAPFEVINAKNAVLQLPANLLPDLPPLSCPETPRGKFGKHEPVTESSNISALSKISVQVFENLHGAQFRSIPMATAVLQTKQFAHIPSINFLCLLSAAPKIVPTGLELGAEDSERFRTLSRGLNGFNAAMTLFRKSGK
;
A
#
# COMPACT_ATOMS: atom_id res chain seq x y z
N PHE A 1 5.97 21.30 -26.89
CA PHE A 1 5.96 20.25 -25.85
C PHE A 1 4.49 19.94 -25.56
N ILE A 2 3.95 18.81 -26.03
CA ILE A 2 2.49 18.56 -26.05
C ILE A 2 2.18 17.35 -25.13
N PRO A 3 1.47 17.56 -24.00
CA PRO A 3 1.20 16.52 -22.99
C PRO A 3 0.23 15.39 -23.41
N SER A 4 -0.34 15.43 -24.62
CA SER A 4 -1.43 14.53 -25.04
C SER A 4 -0.97 13.14 -25.53
N GLU A 5 0.34 12.88 -25.64
CA GLU A 5 0.85 11.62 -26.18
C GLU A 5 1.19 10.57 -25.12
N TRP A 6 1.10 10.89 -23.82
CA TRP A 6 1.58 10.01 -22.73
C TRP A 6 0.52 9.24 -21.96
N ILE A 7 -0.75 9.34 -22.34
CA ILE A 7 -1.80 8.50 -21.78
C ILE A 7 -2.46 7.81 -22.95
N GLY A 8 -2.46 6.48 -22.94
CA GLY A 8 -3.09 5.60 -23.93
C GLY A 8 -4.60 5.74 -24.02
N LEU A 9 -5.08 6.96 -24.27
CA LEU A 9 -6.42 7.27 -24.73
C LEU A 9 -6.52 6.76 -26.18
N GLY A 10 -7.25 5.66 -26.36
CA GLY A 10 -7.66 5.17 -27.68
C GLY A 10 -6.97 3.90 -28.19
N LYS A 11 -6.12 3.21 -27.41
CA LYS A 11 -5.63 1.89 -27.83
C LYS A 11 -6.70 0.83 -27.55
N GLN A 12 -7.34 0.31 -28.60
CA GLN A 12 -8.09 -0.94 -28.52
C GLN A 12 -7.10 -2.10 -28.46
N TYR A 13 -7.11 -2.84 -27.35
CA TYR A 13 -6.27 -4.02 -27.16
C TYR A 13 -6.97 -5.25 -27.78
N SER A 14 -7.08 -5.29 -29.10
CA SER A 14 -7.62 -6.44 -29.84
C SER A 14 -6.67 -7.66 -29.84
N ASN A 15 -5.42 -7.50 -29.40
CA ASN A 15 -4.38 -8.53 -29.43
C ASN A 15 -3.86 -8.92 -28.03
N ALA A 16 -4.66 -8.72 -26.97
CA ALA A 16 -4.28 -9.23 -25.65
C ALA A 16 -4.37 -10.78 -25.63
N PRO A 17 -3.43 -11.48 -24.96
CA PRO A 17 -3.48 -12.93 -24.84
C PRO A 17 -4.82 -13.41 -24.27
N PHE A 18 -5.38 -14.49 -24.82
CA PHE A 18 -6.70 -15.05 -24.44
C PHE A 18 -6.85 -15.26 -22.92
N GLU A 19 -5.77 -15.57 -22.21
CA GLU A 19 -5.72 -15.78 -20.77
C GLU A 19 -6.10 -14.51 -19.96
N VAL A 20 -5.82 -13.31 -20.49
CA VAL A 20 -6.16 -12.03 -19.84
C VAL A 20 -7.64 -11.66 -20.03
N ILE A 21 -8.25 -12.11 -21.13
CA ILE A 21 -9.67 -11.87 -21.41
C ILE A 21 -10.55 -12.71 -20.47
N ASN A 22 -10.11 -13.92 -20.12
CA ASN A 22 -10.92 -14.85 -19.33
C ASN A 22 -10.84 -14.62 -17.81
N ALA A 23 -9.83 -13.86 -17.32
CA ALA A 23 -9.71 -13.52 -15.91
C ALA A 23 -10.85 -12.60 -15.40
N LYS A 24 -11.50 -11.84 -16.29
CA LYS A 24 -12.72 -11.08 -15.96
C LYS A 24 -13.94 -11.97 -15.70
N ASN A 25 -13.97 -13.18 -16.28
CA ASN A 25 -15.12 -14.09 -16.19
C ASN A 25 -14.92 -15.20 -15.15
N ALA A 26 -13.72 -15.36 -14.60
CA ALA A 26 -13.45 -16.27 -13.48
C ALA A 26 -13.91 -15.64 -12.14
N VAL A 27 -15.17 -15.25 -12.07
CA VAL A 27 -15.89 -15.14 -10.80
C VAL A 27 -16.01 -16.57 -10.29
N LEU A 28 -15.32 -16.83 -9.18
CA LEU A 28 -15.40 -18.07 -8.41
C LEU A 28 -16.86 -18.53 -8.32
N GLN A 29 -17.20 -19.62 -9.03
CA GLN A 29 -18.45 -20.33 -8.82
C GLN A 29 -18.39 -20.98 -7.43
N LEU A 30 -18.93 -20.28 -6.44
CA LEU A 30 -19.27 -20.87 -5.16
C LEU A 30 -20.54 -21.72 -5.33
N PRO A 31 -20.62 -22.93 -4.75
CA PRO A 31 -21.80 -23.78 -4.85
C PRO A 31 -23.03 -23.10 -4.23
N ALA A 32 -24.12 -23.06 -4.98
CA ALA A 32 -25.34 -22.25 -4.74
C ALA A 32 -26.20 -22.65 -3.52
N ASN A 33 -25.70 -23.49 -2.60
CA ASN A 33 -26.54 -24.16 -1.62
C ASN A 33 -26.36 -23.68 -0.17
N LEU A 34 -25.66 -22.56 0.08
CA LEU A 34 -25.33 -22.14 1.45
C LEU A 34 -25.40 -20.61 1.69
N LEU A 35 -26.39 -19.89 1.18
CA LEU A 35 -26.69 -18.56 1.73
C LEU A 35 -28.18 -18.21 1.67
N PRO A 36 -28.81 -17.80 2.78
CA PRO A 36 -30.14 -17.22 2.77
C PRO A 36 -30.12 -15.82 2.16
N ASP A 37 -31.20 -15.51 1.46
CA ASP A 37 -31.55 -14.29 0.72
C ASP A 37 -31.05 -12.99 1.40
N LEU A 38 -29.87 -12.52 0.99
CA LEU A 38 -29.37 -11.19 1.34
C LEU A 38 -29.33 -10.35 0.06
N PRO A 39 -29.88 -9.11 0.07
CA PRO A 39 -29.94 -8.29 -1.13
C PRO A 39 -28.52 -7.97 -1.63
N PRO A 40 -28.32 -7.89 -2.96
CA PRO A 40 -27.01 -7.65 -3.54
C PRO A 40 -26.53 -6.24 -3.17
N LEU A 41 -25.48 -6.17 -2.35
CA LEU A 41 -24.67 -4.97 -2.17
C LEU A 41 -23.88 -4.73 -3.46
N SER A 42 -24.54 -4.14 -4.44
CA SER A 42 -23.86 -3.45 -5.54
C SER A 42 -23.15 -2.24 -4.95
N CYS A 43 -21.83 -2.31 -4.80
CA CYS A 43 -21.04 -1.10 -4.57
C CYS A 43 -21.16 -0.24 -5.83
N PRO A 44 -21.76 0.96 -5.78
CA PRO A 44 -21.81 1.82 -6.95
C PRO A 44 -20.39 2.22 -7.33
N GLU A 45 -20.03 2.01 -8.60
CA GLU A 45 -18.85 2.62 -9.20
C GLU A 45 -18.91 4.13 -8.98
N THR A 46 -17.96 4.67 -8.22
CA THR A 46 -18.00 6.06 -7.79
C THR A 46 -17.70 7.02 -8.95
N PRO A 47 -18.40 8.16 -9.03
CA PRO A 47 -18.24 9.13 -10.10
C PRO A 47 -16.88 9.81 -10.00
N ARG A 48 -16.10 9.75 -11.09
CA ARG A 48 -14.87 10.52 -11.30
C ARG A 48 -15.03 11.95 -10.78
N GLY A 49 -14.32 12.26 -9.70
CA GLY A 49 -14.58 13.41 -8.83
C GLY A 49 -14.35 14.78 -9.48
N LYS A 50 -15.39 15.63 -9.40
CA LYS A 50 -15.29 17.10 -9.51
C LYS A 50 -15.35 17.83 -8.16
N PHE A 51 -15.32 17.10 -7.03
CA PHE A 51 -15.59 17.68 -5.69
C PHE A 51 -14.66 17.21 -4.58
N GLY A 52 -13.35 17.09 -4.81
CA GLY A 52 -12.37 16.95 -3.72
C GLY A 52 -12.62 15.82 -2.71
N LYS A 53 -13.43 14.81 -3.07
CA LYS A 53 -13.67 13.64 -2.23
C LYS A 53 -12.48 12.71 -2.40
N HIS A 54 -11.76 12.45 -1.32
CA HIS A 54 -10.71 11.44 -1.31
C HIS A 54 -11.38 10.07 -1.47
N GLU A 55 -11.19 9.45 -2.62
CA GLU A 55 -11.67 8.11 -2.92
C GLU A 55 -10.55 7.09 -2.58
N PRO A 56 -10.88 5.89 -2.08
CA PRO A 56 -9.88 4.84 -1.91
C PRO A 56 -9.30 4.45 -3.27
N VAL A 57 -7.98 4.56 -3.38
CA VAL A 57 -7.23 4.11 -4.56
C VAL A 57 -6.62 2.76 -4.22
N THR A 58 -7.01 1.72 -4.96
CA THR A 58 -6.48 0.36 -4.78
C THR A 58 -5.12 0.17 -5.44
N GLU A 59 -4.89 0.85 -6.57
CA GLU A 59 -3.67 0.72 -7.37
C GLU A 59 -3.17 2.09 -7.85
N SER A 60 -1.87 2.33 -7.72
CA SER A 60 -1.19 3.49 -8.30
C SER A 60 0.23 3.13 -8.67
N SER A 61 0.67 3.52 -9.86
CA SER A 61 2.07 3.39 -10.30
C SER A 61 2.97 4.50 -9.74
N ASN A 62 2.37 5.54 -9.14
CA ASN A 62 3.10 6.69 -8.62
C ASN A 62 2.65 7.01 -7.19
N ILE A 63 3.57 6.88 -6.24
CA ILE A 63 3.33 7.17 -4.83
C ILE A 63 3.02 8.65 -4.58
N SER A 64 3.54 9.57 -5.41
CA SER A 64 3.31 11.00 -5.27
C SER A 64 1.89 11.42 -5.67
N ALA A 65 1.17 10.57 -6.42
CA ALA A 65 -0.23 10.80 -6.76
C ALA A 65 -1.17 10.50 -5.57
N LEU A 66 -0.66 9.82 -4.53
CA LEU A 66 -1.42 9.48 -3.34
C LEU A 66 -1.22 10.54 -2.25
N SER A 67 -2.31 10.97 -1.61
CA SER A 67 -2.23 11.89 -0.47
C SER A 67 -1.82 11.17 0.81
N LYS A 68 -2.36 9.96 1.02
CA LYS A 68 -2.07 9.08 2.14
C LYS A 68 -2.05 7.63 1.69
N ILE A 69 -1.25 6.83 2.36
CA ILE A 69 -1.04 5.41 2.07
C ILE A 69 -1.30 4.64 3.35
N SER A 70 -2.15 3.62 3.26
CA SER A 70 -2.42 2.70 4.36
C SER A 70 -1.38 1.59 4.34
N VAL A 71 -0.58 1.48 5.39
CA VAL A 71 0.47 0.46 5.51
C VAL A 71 0.28 -0.35 6.79
N GLN A 72 0.60 -1.65 6.74
CA GLN A 72 0.71 -2.45 7.95
C GLN A 72 2.01 -2.10 8.67
N VAL A 73 1.93 -1.85 9.98
CA VAL A 73 3.08 -1.52 10.82
C VAL A 73 3.70 -2.80 11.36
N PHE A 74 5.01 -2.92 11.17
CA PHE A 74 5.83 -3.98 11.76
C PHE A 74 6.80 -3.36 12.74
N GLU A 75 7.05 -4.04 13.85
CA GLU A 75 7.94 -3.56 14.91
C GLU A 75 9.23 -4.38 14.91
N ASN A 76 10.39 -3.71 14.94
CA ASN A 76 11.67 -4.38 15.04
C ASN A 76 11.79 -5.06 16.42
N LEU A 77 11.99 -6.38 16.44
CA LEU A 77 12.12 -7.16 17.67
C LEU A 77 13.60 -7.32 18.04
N HIS A 78 14.39 -7.91 17.15
CA HIS A 78 15.83 -8.00 17.27
C HIS A 78 16.48 -8.21 15.91
N GLY A 79 17.62 -7.56 15.68
CA GLY A 79 18.39 -7.72 14.44
C GLY A 79 17.55 -7.37 13.19
N ALA A 80 17.40 -8.35 12.29
CA ALA A 80 16.64 -8.24 11.05
C ALA A 80 15.19 -8.78 11.17
N GLN A 81 14.75 -9.16 12.37
CA GLN A 81 13.43 -9.71 12.61
C GLN A 81 12.45 -8.63 13.06
N PHE A 82 11.27 -8.66 12.45
CA PHE A 82 10.18 -7.74 12.72
C PHE A 82 8.91 -8.53 13.00
N ARG A 83 8.16 -8.13 14.03
CA ARG A 83 6.88 -8.77 14.37
C ARG A 83 5.71 -8.06 13.70
N SER A 84 4.70 -8.84 13.30
CA SER A 84 3.49 -8.32 12.67
C SER A 84 2.45 -7.75 13.64
N ILE A 85 2.57 -8.09 14.93
CA ILE A 85 1.70 -7.62 16.02
C ILE A 85 2.58 -6.80 16.96
N PRO A 86 2.53 -5.46 16.88
CA PRO A 86 3.30 -4.59 17.77
C PRO A 86 2.93 -4.77 19.24
N MET A 87 3.83 -4.37 20.16
CA MET A 87 3.58 -4.47 21.62
C MET A 87 2.27 -3.81 22.03
N ALA A 88 2.00 -2.65 21.45
CA ALA A 88 0.82 -1.84 21.74
C ALA A 88 -0.50 -2.56 21.46
N THR A 89 -0.52 -3.48 20.49
CA THR A 89 -1.71 -4.25 20.10
C THR A 89 -1.62 -5.74 20.45
N ALA A 90 -0.55 -6.15 21.14
CA ALA A 90 -0.30 -7.55 21.49
C ALA A 90 -1.38 -8.14 22.40
N VAL A 91 -1.96 -7.35 23.31
CA VAL A 91 -3.05 -7.80 24.20
C VAL A 91 -4.28 -8.24 23.40
N LEU A 92 -4.54 -7.58 22.27
CA LEU A 92 -5.69 -7.86 21.40
C LEU A 92 -5.35 -8.83 20.27
N GLN A 93 -4.07 -9.21 20.13
CA GLN A 93 -3.58 -10.02 19.01
C GLN A 93 -3.93 -9.42 17.63
N THR A 94 -3.98 -8.08 17.53
CA THR A 94 -4.36 -7.38 16.30
C THR A 94 -3.17 -6.76 15.58
N LYS A 95 -3.23 -6.78 14.24
CA LYS A 95 -2.27 -6.07 13.39
C LYS A 95 -2.54 -4.57 13.45
N GLN A 96 -1.47 -3.79 13.45
CA GLN A 96 -1.56 -2.34 13.41
C GLN A 96 -1.45 -1.84 11.97
N PHE A 97 -2.28 -0.86 11.61
CA PHE A 97 -2.20 -0.15 10.34
C PHE A 97 -2.00 1.35 10.60
N ALA A 98 -1.24 2.00 9.74
CA ALA A 98 -1.00 3.43 9.80
C ALA A 98 -1.28 4.08 8.44
N HIS A 99 -1.82 5.30 8.47
CA HIS A 99 -1.97 6.13 7.29
C HIS A 99 -0.83 7.13 7.24
N ILE A 100 0.14 6.87 6.35
CA ILE A 100 1.30 7.74 6.18
C ILE A 100 1.11 8.66 4.97
N PRO A 101 1.48 9.94 5.05
CA PRO A 101 1.61 10.79 3.87
C PRO A 101 2.61 10.18 2.89
N SER A 102 2.40 10.36 1.58
CA SER A 102 3.32 9.84 0.55
C SER A 102 4.75 10.38 0.70
N ILE A 103 4.91 11.61 1.17
CA ILE A 103 6.22 12.23 1.45
C ILE A 103 7.01 11.53 2.57
N ASN A 104 6.35 10.73 3.42
CA ASN A 104 7.03 9.98 4.47
C ASN A 104 7.62 8.65 3.97
N PHE A 105 7.41 8.31 2.69
CA PHE A 105 7.95 7.09 2.12
C PHE A 105 9.40 7.32 1.65
N LEU A 106 10.37 6.74 2.37
CA LEU A 106 11.78 7.08 2.19
C LEU A 106 12.51 6.19 1.19
N CYS A 107 12.25 4.88 1.19
CA CYS A 107 12.98 3.93 0.36
C CYS A 107 12.18 2.66 0.12
N LEU A 108 12.57 1.92 -0.93
CA LEU A 108 12.09 0.57 -1.22
C LEU A 108 13.06 -0.48 -0.66
N LEU A 109 12.53 -1.66 -0.36
CA LEU A 109 13.33 -2.83 -0.04
C LEU A 109 14.04 -3.33 -1.31
N SER A 110 15.27 -3.79 -1.17
CA SER A 110 16.06 -4.33 -2.28
C SER A 110 15.63 -5.73 -2.67
N ALA A 111 15.24 -6.51 -1.66
CA ALA A 111 14.76 -7.87 -1.83
C ALA A 111 13.42 -8.06 -1.11
N ALA A 112 12.62 -8.99 -1.60
CA ALA A 112 11.40 -9.38 -0.92
C ALA A 112 11.74 -9.95 0.47
N PRO A 113 11.08 -9.46 1.55
CA PRO A 113 11.34 -9.96 2.89
C PRO A 113 10.86 -11.40 3.03
N LYS A 114 11.53 -12.19 3.89
CA LYS A 114 11.10 -13.55 4.19
C LYS A 114 9.95 -13.48 5.20
N ILE A 115 8.84 -14.13 4.87
CA ILE A 115 7.67 -14.19 5.75
C ILE A 115 7.89 -15.32 6.77
N VAL A 116 7.80 -15.00 8.04
CA VAL A 116 7.98 -15.90 9.19
C VAL A 116 6.66 -15.95 9.96
N PRO A 117 6.29 -17.03 10.67
CA PRO A 117 5.01 -17.10 11.38
C PRO A 117 4.75 -15.95 12.38
N THR A 118 5.82 -15.39 12.95
CA THR A 118 5.76 -14.27 13.90
C THR A 118 5.83 -12.88 13.24
N GLY A 119 6.11 -12.81 11.93
CA GLY A 119 6.21 -11.56 11.19
C GLY A 119 7.07 -11.67 9.92
N LEU A 120 8.15 -10.89 9.85
CA LEU A 120 9.02 -10.85 8.68
C LEU A 120 10.51 -10.75 9.08
N GLU A 121 11.36 -11.24 8.20
CA GLU A 121 12.81 -11.15 8.29
C GLU A 121 13.35 -10.40 7.07
N LEU A 122 14.11 -9.33 7.33
CA LEU A 122 14.74 -8.54 6.29
C LEU A 122 16.07 -9.14 5.84
N GLY A 123 16.44 -8.91 4.57
CA GLY A 123 17.79 -9.19 4.08
C GLY A 123 18.85 -8.33 4.79
N ALA A 124 20.11 -8.73 4.70
CA ALA A 124 21.20 -8.05 5.39
C ALA A 124 21.34 -6.57 4.97
N GLU A 125 21.23 -6.30 3.66
CA GLU A 125 21.34 -4.96 3.09
C GLU A 125 20.22 -4.03 3.59
N ASP A 126 18.98 -4.51 3.56
CA ASP A 126 17.81 -3.73 4.01
C ASP A 126 17.81 -3.56 5.54
N SER A 127 18.32 -4.56 6.28
CA SER A 127 18.51 -4.44 7.73
C SER A 127 19.55 -3.38 8.08
N GLU A 128 20.62 -3.23 7.29
CA GLU A 128 21.61 -2.18 7.50
C GLU A 128 21.03 -0.79 7.19
N ARG A 129 20.28 -0.67 6.09
CA ARG A 129 19.55 0.57 5.78
C ARG A 129 18.59 0.95 6.89
N PHE A 130 17.81 0.00 7.41
CA PHE A 130 16.93 0.22 8.56
C PHE A 130 17.72 0.77 9.75
N ARG A 131 18.82 0.14 10.15
CA ARG A 131 19.66 0.61 11.27
C ARG A 131 20.24 2.00 11.05
N THR A 132 20.61 2.32 9.81
CA THR A 132 21.13 3.65 9.45
C THR A 132 20.03 4.71 9.54
N LEU A 133 18.83 4.41 9.05
CA LEU A 133 17.67 5.29 9.18
C LEU A 133 17.22 5.46 10.63
N SER A 134 17.21 4.39 11.43
CA SER A 134 16.85 4.43 12.86
C SER A 134 17.81 5.32 13.66
N ARG A 135 19.12 5.27 13.35
CA ARG A 135 20.12 6.16 13.98
C ARG A 135 19.90 7.63 13.62
N GLY A 136 19.48 7.89 12.38
CA GLY A 136 19.18 9.24 11.89
C GLY A 136 17.80 9.79 12.29
N LEU A 137 16.97 9.03 13.00
CA LEU A 137 15.56 9.35 13.23
C LEU A 137 15.33 10.74 13.83
N ASN A 138 16.17 11.15 14.78
CA ASN A 138 16.07 12.47 15.41
C ASN A 138 16.33 13.61 14.40
N GLY A 139 17.29 13.41 13.49
CA GLY A 139 17.57 14.35 12.41
C GLY A 139 16.41 14.47 11.43
N PHE A 140 15.80 13.34 11.05
CA PHE A 140 14.61 13.33 10.20
C PHE A 140 13.43 14.03 10.86
N ASN A 141 13.18 13.81 12.15
CA ASN A 141 12.10 14.49 12.87
C ASN A 141 12.30 16.02 12.92
N ALA A 142 13.54 16.46 13.13
CA ALA A 142 13.87 17.89 13.09
C ALA A 142 13.64 18.47 11.68
N ALA A 143 14.15 17.80 10.63
CA ALA A 143 13.96 18.21 9.24
C ALA A 143 12.48 18.24 8.82
N MET A 144 11.70 17.22 9.19
CA MET A 144 10.26 17.15 8.93
C MET A 144 9.49 18.26 9.64
N THR A 145 9.92 18.66 10.84
CA THR A 145 9.34 19.79 11.57
C THR A 145 9.62 21.12 10.88
N LEU A 146 10.84 21.33 10.39
CA LEU A 146 11.21 22.51 9.59
C LEU A 146 10.40 22.58 8.29
N PHE A 147 10.26 21.47 7.57
CA PHE A 147 9.50 21.43 6.32
C PHE A 147 8.03 21.82 6.51
N ARG A 148 7.39 21.37 7.60
CA ARG A 148 6.02 21.76 7.94
C ARG A 148 5.88 23.25 8.24
N LYS A 149 6.93 23.89 8.75
CA LYS A 149 6.94 25.32 9.07
C LYS A 149 7.11 26.20 7.83
N SER A 150 7.85 25.73 6.82
CA SER A 150 8.15 26.49 5.60
C SER A 150 7.05 26.45 4.52
N GLY A 151 6.02 25.62 4.68
CA GLY A 151 4.88 25.51 3.74
C GLY A 151 3.72 26.47 4.03
N LYS A 152 3.95 27.55 4.78
CA LYS A 152 2.98 28.62 5.04
C LYS A 152 3.42 29.92 4.40
#